data_AF-A0A433DHI0-F1
#
_entry.id   AF-A0A433DHI0-F1
#
_cell.length_a   1.000
_cell.length_b   1.000
_cell.length_c   1.000
_cell.angle_alpha   90.00
_cell.angle_beta   90.00
_cell.angle_gamma   90.00
#
_symmetry.space_group_name_H-M   'P 1'
#
loop_
_entity.id
_entity.type
_entity.pdbx_description
1 polymer ?
#
loop_
_entity_poly.entity_id
_entity_poly.type
_entity_poly.pdbx_seq_one_letter_code
_entity_poly.pdbx_strand_id
1 'polypeptide(L)'
;MSTFRRYQSADYEYSFTNPKPHNYVLAPLNLTSVLKDDHYNINAEIFKLYVNNVIPSLNLVGDDQLYDLTATADITLLQAISRRIHYGKIVAESKFVGPTAAQYTALIKAKDEAGISALLTDAAQEAVVIARATAKASYYGATLDWVNNVLVPGTVKIPPKAVTDLYKNYLIPLTKVVEVHYLMHRLD
;
A
#
# COMPACT_ATOMS: atom_id res chain seq x y z
N MET A 1 -19.80 1.26 6.70
CA MET A 1 -19.35 1.85 7.98
C MET A 1 -18.81 0.73 8.88
N SER A 2 -17.63 0.90 9.49
CA SER A 2 -17.04 -0.15 10.36
C SER A 2 -17.56 -0.05 11.79
N THR A 3 -18.26 -1.06 12.28
CA THR A 3 -18.80 -1.09 13.66
C THR A 3 -17.82 -1.67 14.70
N PHE A 4 -16.78 -2.37 14.23
CA PHE A 4 -15.80 -3.10 15.05
C PHE A 4 -14.43 -2.41 15.16
N ARG A 5 -14.40 -1.07 15.10
CA ARG A 5 -13.21 -0.25 15.39
C ARG A 5 -12.02 -0.38 14.42
N ARG A 6 -12.22 -0.98 13.24
CA ARG A 6 -11.16 -1.22 12.25
C ARG A 6 -10.35 0.03 11.90
N TYR A 7 -11.03 1.17 11.77
CA TYR A 7 -10.43 2.46 11.38
C TYR A 7 -10.20 3.41 12.59
N GLN A 8 -10.32 2.93 13.83
CA GLN A 8 -10.03 3.76 15.01
C GLN A 8 -8.52 3.97 15.22
N SER A 9 -7.69 3.03 14.77
CA SER A 9 -6.24 3.23 14.73
C SER A 9 -5.88 3.87 13.40
N ALA A 10 -5.73 5.19 13.39
CA ALA A 10 -5.32 5.97 12.22
C ALA A 10 -3.91 5.56 11.71
N ASP A 11 -3.14 4.85 12.52
CA ASP A 11 -1.78 4.43 12.19
C ASP A 11 -1.71 3.36 11.11
N TYR A 12 -2.72 2.49 11.01
CA TYR A 12 -2.60 1.26 10.21
C TYR A 12 -3.60 1.13 9.07
N GLU A 13 -4.81 1.68 9.20
CA GLU A 13 -5.89 1.43 8.23
C GLU A 13 -6.72 2.67 7.89
N TYR A 14 -7.00 2.81 6.60
CA TYR A 14 -7.69 3.97 6.03
C TYR A 14 -8.97 3.50 5.36
N SER A 15 -10.07 4.18 5.65
CA SER A 15 -11.37 3.86 5.04
C SER A 15 -11.47 4.45 3.63
N PHE A 16 -12.07 3.70 2.70
CA PHE A 16 -12.47 4.17 1.37
C PHE A 16 -13.82 4.93 1.39
N THR A 17 -14.49 4.95 2.54
CA THR A 17 -15.77 5.63 2.76
C THR A 17 -15.69 6.51 4.00
N ASN A 18 -16.62 7.46 4.17
CA ASN A 18 -16.63 8.34 5.34
C ASN A 18 -16.69 7.51 6.64
N PRO A 19 -15.65 7.56 7.50
CA PRO A 19 -15.43 6.58 8.56
C PRO A 19 -16.12 6.93 9.88
N LYS A 20 -17.18 7.75 9.90
CA LYS A 20 -17.91 8.02 11.15
C LYS A 20 -19.11 7.06 11.28
N PRO A 21 -18.93 5.81 11.77
CA PRO A 21 -20.06 5.09 12.34
C PRO A 21 -20.53 5.91 13.55
N HIS A 22 -21.82 6.18 13.65
CA HIS A 22 -22.35 6.93 14.79
C HIS A 22 -22.21 6.13 16.10
N ASN A 23 -22.10 4.79 16.03
CA ASN A 23 -22.07 3.89 17.17
C ASN A 23 -21.06 2.74 16.95
N TYR A 24 -19.95 2.74 17.70
CA TYR A 24 -19.09 1.55 17.80
C TYR A 24 -19.71 0.54 18.77
N VAL A 25 -19.70 -0.74 18.43
CA VAL A 25 -20.22 -1.81 19.31
C VAL A 25 -19.27 -2.10 20.47
N LEU A 26 -17.99 -1.79 20.28
CA LEU A 26 -16.92 -2.07 21.23
C LEU A 26 -16.47 -0.77 21.91
N ALA A 27 -16.04 -0.88 23.18
CA ALA A 27 -15.52 0.25 23.94
C ALA A 27 -14.34 0.94 23.23
N PRO A 28 -14.11 2.25 23.41
CA PRO A 28 -12.97 2.95 22.81
C PRO A 28 -11.63 2.33 23.18
N LEU A 29 -10.68 2.31 22.24
CA LEU A 29 -9.30 1.93 22.51
C LEU A 29 -8.51 3.15 23.01
N ASN A 30 -7.73 2.98 24.08
CA ASN A 30 -6.77 3.99 24.53
C ASN A 30 -5.40 3.68 23.91
N LEU A 31 -5.21 4.06 22.64
CA LEU A 31 -3.95 3.85 21.91
C LEU A 31 -3.10 5.11 21.98
N THR A 32 -1.82 4.94 22.31
CA THR A 32 -0.82 5.99 22.09
C THR A 32 -0.41 5.94 20.63
N SER A 33 -0.80 6.96 19.86
CA SER A 33 -0.38 7.11 18.47
C SER A 33 1.14 7.25 18.39
N VAL A 34 1.77 6.49 17.49
CA VAL A 34 3.19 6.68 17.16
C VAL A 34 3.35 7.82 16.16
N LEU A 35 2.32 8.08 15.36
CA LEU A 35 2.33 9.13 14.35
C LEU A 35 1.90 10.47 14.94
N LYS A 36 2.39 11.55 14.34
CA LYS A 36 1.79 12.87 14.47
C LYS A 36 0.36 12.81 13.94
N ASP A 37 -0.55 13.53 14.58
CA ASP A 37 -1.94 13.64 14.14
C ASP A 37 -1.99 14.09 12.67
N ASP A 38 -2.57 13.23 11.83
CA ASP A 38 -2.63 13.38 10.38
C ASP A 38 -3.93 12.76 9.87
N HIS A 39 -4.56 13.45 8.93
CA HIS A 39 -5.83 13.04 8.31
C HIS A 39 -5.68 12.82 6.80
N TYR A 40 -4.47 12.84 6.26
CA TYR A 40 -4.22 12.59 4.85
C TYR A 40 -4.59 11.17 4.46
N ASN A 41 -5.46 11.03 3.45
CA ASN A 41 -5.96 9.75 2.97
C ASN A 41 -6.10 9.81 1.44
N ILE A 42 -5.33 8.97 0.75
CA ILE A 42 -5.30 8.90 -0.73
C ILE A 42 -6.07 7.72 -1.30
N ASN A 43 -7.02 7.18 -0.54
CA ASN A 43 -7.82 6.04 -0.99
C ASN A 43 -8.64 6.33 -2.25
N ALA A 44 -8.99 7.59 -2.51
CA ALA A 44 -9.70 7.96 -3.74
C ALA A 44 -8.82 7.72 -4.98
N GLU A 45 -7.55 8.08 -4.90
CA GLU A 45 -6.53 7.86 -5.92
C GLU A 45 -6.21 6.36 -6.06
N ILE A 46 -6.08 5.65 -4.94
CA ILE A 46 -5.85 4.20 -4.92
C ILE A 46 -7.01 3.46 -5.59
N PHE A 47 -8.26 3.87 -5.34
CA PHE A 47 -9.42 3.27 -5.98
C PHE A 47 -9.41 3.49 -7.49
N LYS A 48 -9.11 4.72 -7.96
CA LYS A 48 -8.98 5.02 -9.40
C LYS A 48 -7.89 4.18 -10.05
N LEU A 49 -6.72 4.10 -9.42
CA LEU A 49 -5.60 3.26 -9.86
C LEU A 49 -6.04 1.79 -9.99
N TYR A 50 -6.74 1.29 -8.98
CA TYR A 50 -7.16 -0.10 -8.94
C TYR A 50 -8.06 -0.47 -10.12
N VAL A 51 -9.11 0.33 -10.36
CA VAL A 51 -10.06 0.10 -11.45
C VAL A 51 -9.41 0.31 -12.81
N ASN A 52 -8.60 1.36 -12.98
CA ASN A 52 -8.10 1.76 -14.29
C ASN A 52 -6.80 1.08 -14.71
N ASN A 53 -6.03 0.53 -13.77
CA ASN A 53 -4.69 -0.01 -14.05
C ASN A 53 -4.49 -1.42 -13.51
N VAL A 54 -4.90 -1.71 -12.27
CA VAL A 54 -4.68 -3.03 -11.66
C VAL A 54 -5.56 -4.08 -12.32
N ILE A 55 -6.89 -3.89 -12.34
CA ILE A 55 -7.82 -4.85 -12.93
C ILE A 55 -7.50 -5.13 -14.41
N PRO A 56 -7.31 -4.12 -15.29
CA PRO A 56 -6.95 -4.37 -16.67
C PRO A 56 -5.63 -5.12 -16.85
N SER A 57 -4.65 -4.92 -15.97
CA SER A 57 -3.34 -5.59 -16.06
C SER A 57 -3.39 -7.11 -15.85
N LEU A 58 -4.47 -7.61 -15.25
CA LEU A 58 -4.66 -9.05 -15.03
C LEU A 58 -5.12 -9.78 -16.30
N ASN A 59 -5.54 -9.06 -17.36
CA ASN A 59 -6.01 -9.62 -18.63
C ASN A 59 -7.09 -10.71 -18.44
N LEU A 60 -8.01 -10.51 -17.49
CA LEU A 60 -9.13 -11.41 -17.27
C LEU A 60 -10.10 -11.31 -18.46
N VAL A 61 -10.56 -12.45 -18.97
CA VAL A 61 -11.47 -12.53 -20.13
C VAL A 61 -12.70 -13.32 -19.76
N GLY A 62 -13.87 -12.83 -20.18
CA GLY A 62 -15.16 -13.48 -19.95
C GLY A 62 -15.90 -12.92 -18.74
N ASP A 63 -17.07 -13.50 -18.50
CA ASP A 63 -17.91 -13.24 -17.33
C ASP A 63 -18.40 -14.60 -16.81
N ASP A 64 -17.91 -14.99 -15.63
CA ASP A 64 -18.27 -16.24 -14.95
C ASP A 64 -19.46 -16.08 -13.98
N GLN A 65 -20.02 -14.87 -13.88
CA GLN A 65 -21.13 -14.48 -13.01
C GLN A 65 -20.87 -14.58 -11.50
N LEU A 66 -19.61 -14.81 -11.08
CA LEU A 66 -19.21 -14.93 -9.68
C LEU A 66 -18.89 -13.56 -9.07
N TYR A 67 -19.85 -12.64 -9.17
CA TYR A 67 -19.66 -11.23 -8.81
C TYR A 67 -19.39 -11.02 -7.31
N ASP A 68 -19.97 -11.85 -6.45
CA ASP A 68 -19.82 -11.77 -4.99
C ASP A 68 -18.41 -12.19 -4.53
N LEU A 69 -17.88 -13.27 -5.09
CA LEU A 69 -16.52 -13.74 -4.86
C LEU A 69 -15.51 -12.72 -5.39
N THR A 70 -15.75 -12.18 -6.57
CA THR A 70 -14.91 -11.14 -7.18
C THR A 70 -14.89 -9.88 -6.32
N ALA A 71 -16.06 -9.36 -5.92
CA ALA A 71 -16.14 -8.18 -5.07
C ALA A 71 -15.42 -8.38 -3.72
N THR A 72 -15.48 -9.59 -3.16
CA THR A 72 -14.76 -9.91 -1.90
C THR A 72 -13.24 -9.91 -2.10
N ALA A 73 -12.76 -10.47 -3.22
CA ALA A 73 -11.35 -10.42 -3.60
C ALA A 73 -10.88 -8.99 -3.84
N ASP A 74 -11.70 -8.18 -4.51
CA ASP A 74 -11.40 -6.78 -4.81
C ASP A 74 -11.25 -5.94 -3.54
N ILE A 75 -12.19 -6.09 -2.61
CA ILE A 75 -12.14 -5.43 -1.30
C ILE A 75 -10.86 -5.81 -0.55
N THR A 76 -10.50 -7.09 -0.56
CA THR A 76 -9.30 -7.60 0.12
C THR A 76 -8.03 -6.98 -0.48
N LEU A 77 -7.95 -6.92 -1.81
CA LEU A 77 -6.80 -6.36 -2.51
C LEU A 77 -6.70 -4.84 -2.34
N LEU A 78 -7.81 -4.12 -2.45
CA LEU A 78 -7.88 -2.68 -2.19
C LEU A 78 -7.42 -2.33 -0.78
N GLN A 79 -7.84 -3.10 0.23
CA GLN A 79 -7.40 -2.92 1.61
C GLN A 79 -5.90 -3.20 1.78
N ALA A 80 -5.37 -4.24 1.12
CA ALA A 80 -3.95 -4.55 1.15
C ALA A 80 -3.10 -3.44 0.51
N ILE A 81 -3.53 -2.91 -0.64
CA ILE A 81 -2.88 -1.81 -1.35
C ILE A 81 -2.93 -0.53 -0.50
N SER A 82 -4.11 -0.17 0.02
CA SER A 82 -4.30 0.98 0.90
C SER A 82 -3.38 0.92 2.10
N ARG A 83 -3.37 -0.20 2.82
CA ARG A 83 -2.48 -0.39 3.96
C ARG A 83 -1.01 -0.26 3.57
N ARG A 84 -0.58 -0.91 2.48
CA ARG A 84 0.83 -0.86 2.04
C ARG A 84 1.29 0.56 1.73
N ILE A 85 0.45 1.34 1.05
CA ILE A 85 0.77 2.71 0.65
C ILE A 85 0.76 3.64 1.86
N HIS A 86 -0.27 3.58 2.71
CA HIS A 86 -0.36 4.44 3.87
C HIS A 86 0.62 4.07 4.99
N TYR A 87 1.16 2.84 5.00
CA TYR A 87 2.29 2.48 5.85
C TYR A 87 3.52 3.37 5.63
N GLY A 88 3.56 4.10 4.51
CA GLY A 88 4.52 5.18 4.26
C GLY A 88 4.61 6.19 5.41
N LYS A 89 3.51 6.48 6.14
CA LYS A 89 3.56 7.39 7.29
C LYS A 89 4.44 6.87 8.44
N ILE A 90 4.34 5.58 8.74
CA ILE A 90 5.19 4.92 9.74
C ILE A 90 6.63 4.88 9.28
N VAL A 91 6.87 4.62 7.98
CA VAL A 91 8.22 4.66 7.39
C VAL A 91 8.81 6.06 7.50
N ALA A 92 8.04 7.09 7.15
CA ALA A 92 8.44 8.48 7.25
C ALA A 92 8.73 8.89 8.70
N GLU A 93 7.86 8.51 9.65
CA GLU A 93 8.09 8.75 11.07
C GLU A 93 9.38 8.09 11.54
N SER A 94 9.59 6.82 11.21
CA SER A 94 10.82 6.09 11.55
C SER A 94 12.08 6.74 10.99
N LYS A 95 12.01 7.32 9.78
CA LYS A 95 13.12 8.06 9.17
C LYS A 95 13.33 9.41 9.86
N PHE A 96 12.25 10.10 10.21
CA PHE A 96 12.29 11.40 10.89
C PHE A 96 12.85 11.31 12.32
N VAL A 97 12.50 10.28 13.08
CA VAL A 97 13.05 10.07 14.44
C VAL A 97 14.46 9.45 14.42
N GLY A 98 14.92 9.01 13.25
CA GLY A 98 16.20 8.35 13.06
C GLY A 98 17.39 9.31 12.89
N PRO A 99 18.55 8.78 12.44
CA PRO A 99 19.79 9.55 12.30
C PRO A 99 19.70 10.75 11.34
N THR A 100 18.74 10.73 10.41
CA THR A 100 18.54 11.77 9.39
C THR A 100 17.53 12.85 9.81
N ALA A 101 17.10 12.86 11.07
CA ALA A 101 16.16 13.83 11.65
C ALA A 101 16.49 15.29 11.32
N ALA A 102 17.76 15.67 11.48
CA ALA A 102 18.23 17.03 11.25
C ALA A 102 18.10 17.45 9.77
N GLN A 103 18.35 16.53 8.84
CA GLN A 103 18.22 16.78 7.40
C GLN A 103 16.76 16.98 7.03
N TYR A 104 15.86 16.09 7.46
CA TYR A 104 14.42 16.26 7.23
C TYR A 104 13.91 17.55 7.85
N THR A 105 14.31 17.88 9.08
CA THR A 105 13.90 19.13 9.74
C THR A 105 14.29 20.36 8.93
N ALA A 106 15.49 20.39 8.36
CA ALA A 106 15.94 21.50 7.51
C ALA A 106 15.10 21.60 6.22
N LEU A 107 14.86 20.47 5.55
CA LEU A 107 14.07 20.41 4.31
C LEU A 107 12.59 20.81 4.54
N ILE A 108 11.98 20.33 5.63
CA ILE A 108 10.60 20.66 6.00
C ILE A 108 10.47 22.17 6.26
N LYS A 109 11.40 22.76 7.02
CA LYS A 109 11.41 24.20 7.28
C LYS A 109 11.59 25.03 6.01
N ALA A 110 12.38 24.52 5.05
CA ALA A 110 12.55 25.13 3.74
C ALA A 110 11.37 24.89 2.78
N LYS A 111 10.39 24.06 3.17
CA LYS A 111 9.29 23.58 2.33
C LYS A 111 9.76 22.90 1.04
N ASP A 112 10.89 22.21 1.11
CA ASP A 112 11.52 21.57 -0.04
C ASP A 112 11.01 20.13 -0.23
N GLU A 113 9.82 20.00 -0.81
CA GLU A 113 9.22 18.69 -1.13
C GLU A 113 10.10 17.84 -2.06
N ALA A 114 10.80 18.49 -3.00
CA ALA A 114 11.68 17.80 -3.95
C ALA A 114 12.90 17.23 -3.23
N GLY A 115 13.50 18.00 -2.31
CA GLY A 115 14.60 17.56 -1.47
C GLY A 115 14.21 16.41 -0.54
N ILE A 116 13.01 16.46 0.06
CA ILE A 116 12.48 15.34 0.86
C ILE A 116 12.30 14.10 -0.02
N SER A 117 11.66 14.22 -1.18
CA SER A 117 11.45 13.11 -2.11
C SER A 117 12.77 12.48 -2.57
N ALA A 118 13.79 13.30 -2.85
CA ALA A 118 15.12 12.83 -3.20
C ALA A 118 15.78 12.08 -2.04
N LEU A 119 15.71 12.61 -0.81
CA LEU A 119 16.28 11.98 0.38
C LEU A 119 15.59 10.65 0.74
N LEU A 120 14.29 10.52 0.44
CA LEU A 120 13.54 9.28 0.65
C LEU A 120 13.86 8.19 -0.38
N THR A 121 14.44 8.56 -1.53
CA THR A 121 14.65 7.66 -2.65
C THR A 121 15.90 6.82 -2.45
N ASP A 122 15.70 5.51 -2.31
CA ASP A 122 16.76 4.51 -2.39
C ASP A 122 16.48 3.59 -3.59
N ALA A 123 17.07 3.92 -4.74
CA ALA A 123 16.85 3.20 -5.98
C ALA A 123 17.31 1.73 -5.89
N ALA A 124 18.35 1.43 -5.10
CA ALA A 124 18.84 0.08 -4.92
C ALA A 124 17.83 -0.74 -4.09
N GLN A 125 17.32 -0.18 -3.00
CA GLN A 125 16.29 -0.83 -2.19
C GLN A 125 14.99 -1.02 -2.98
N GLU A 126 14.56 -0.03 -3.76
CA GLU A 126 13.37 -0.12 -4.62
C GLU A 126 13.52 -1.27 -5.63
N ALA A 127 14.68 -1.38 -6.29
CA ALA A 127 14.96 -2.47 -7.22
C ALA A 127 14.89 -3.85 -6.53
N VAL A 128 15.44 -3.98 -5.32
CA VAL A 128 15.37 -5.22 -4.52
C VAL A 128 13.92 -5.56 -4.16
N VAL A 129 13.11 -4.57 -3.77
CA VAL A 129 11.68 -4.79 -3.45
C VAL A 129 10.92 -5.28 -4.67
N ILE A 130 11.14 -4.66 -5.83
CA ILE A 130 10.50 -5.05 -7.10
C ILE A 130 10.92 -6.46 -7.52
N ALA A 131 12.22 -6.76 -7.49
CA ALA A 131 12.74 -8.09 -7.84
C ALA A 131 12.15 -9.17 -6.94
N ARG A 132 12.11 -8.92 -5.63
CA ARG A 132 11.52 -9.85 -4.65
C ARG A 132 10.01 -10.05 -4.86
N ALA A 133 9.26 -8.97 -5.12
CA ALA A 133 7.82 -9.07 -5.40
C ALA A 133 7.56 -9.89 -6.67
N THR A 134 8.37 -9.67 -7.71
CA THR A 134 8.30 -10.40 -8.99
C THR A 134 8.61 -11.90 -8.80
N ALA A 135 9.63 -12.24 -8.02
CA ALA A 135 9.97 -13.62 -7.70
C ALA A 135 8.83 -14.32 -6.93
N LYS A 136 8.25 -13.63 -5.93
CA LYS A 136 7.10 -14.16 -5.18
C LYS A 136 5.87 -14.38 -6.08
N ALA A 137 5.58 -13.44 -6.98
CA ALA A 137 4.49 -13.60 -7.94
C ALA A 137 4.72 -14.78 -8.88
N SER A 138 5.95 -15.01 -9.32
CA SER A 138 6.31 -16.16 -10.16
C SER A 138 6.12 -17.49 -9.42
N TYR A 139 6.40 -17.52 -8.12
CA TYR A 139 6.28 -18.73 -7.30
C TYR A 139 4.83 -19.03 -6.89
N TYR A 140 4.09 -18.03 -6.39
CA TYR A 140 2.71 -18.22 -5.90
C TYR A 140 1.64 -18.07 -6.98
N GLY A 141 1.97 -17.44 -8.10
CA GLY A 141 1.07 -17.18 -9.22
C GLY A 141 1.02 -18.30 -10.26
N ALA A 142 1.70 -19.43 -10.04
CA ALA A 142 1.72 -20.58 -10.93
C ALA A 142 1.06 -21.81 -10.26
N THR A 143 0.53 -22.73 -11.08
CA THR A 143 0.19 -24.07 -10.57
C THR A 143 1.45 -24.86 -10.25
N LEU A 144 1.27 -25.93 -9.47
CA LEU A 144 2.30 -26.92 -9.25
C LEU A 144 1.82 -28.22 -9.88
N ASP A 145 2.59 -28.73 -10.83
CA ASP A 145 2.22 -29.89 -11.62
C ASP A 145 3.10 -31.08 -11.24
N TRP A 146 2.56 -32.29 -11.27
CA TRP A 146 3.30 -33.52 -11.00
C TRP A 146 3.85 -34.09 -12.30
N VAL A 147 5.18 -34.10 -12.45
CA VAL A 147 5.87 -34.71 -13.58
C VAL A 147 6.87 -35.74 -13.04
N ASN A 148 6.73 -37.01 -13.43
CA ASN A 148 7.58 -38.11 -12.95
C ASN A 148 7.70 -38.17 -11.42
N ASN A 149 6.59 -37.97 -10.70
CA ASN A 149 6.55 -37.94 -9.23
C ASN A 149 7.38 -36.81 -8.58
N VAL A 150 7.70 -35.77 -9.34
CA VAL A 150 8.35 -34.54 -8.85
C VAL A 150 7.41 -33.36 -9.11
N LEU A 151 7.32 -32.46 -8.12
CA LEU A 151 6.52 -31.25 -8.22
C LEU A 151 7.30 -30.18 -8.98
N VAL A 152 6.76 -29.69 -10.10
CA VAL A 152 7.38 -28.68 -10.95
C VAL A 152 6.46 -27.47 -11.17
N PRO A 153 7.00 -26.28 -11.46
CA PRO A 153 6.17 -25.13 -11.81
C PRO A 153 5.34 -25.40 -13.07
N GLY A 154 4.03 -25.16 -12.96
CA GLY A 154 3.05 -25.37 -14.01
C GLY A 154 2.60 -24.08 -14.69
N THR A 155 1.31 -23.99 -14.97
CA THR A 155 0.70 -22.86 -15.69
C THR A 155 0.71 -21.59 -14.85
N VAL A 156 1.19 -20.49 -15.43
CA VAL A 156 1.16 -19.15 -14.83
C VAL A 156 -0.26 -18.60 -14.90
N LYS A 157 -0.90 -18.41 -13.74
CA LYS A 157 -2.24 -17.80 -13.60
C LYS A 157 -2.18 -16.28 -13.49
N ILE A 158 -1.13 -15.76 -12.85
CA ILE A 158 -0.94 -14.32 -12.67
C ILE A 158 0.37 -13.93 -13.35
N PRO A 159 0.35 -13.04 -14.37
CA PRO A 159 1.57 -12.59 -15.03
C PRO A 159 2.51 -11.89 -14.03
N PRO A 160 3.74 -12.38 -13.80
CA PRO A 160 4.67 -11.74 -12.85
C PRO A 160 4.98 -10.29 -13.21
N LYS A 161 4.98 -9.97 -14.51
CA LYS A 161 5.14 -8.61 -15.04
C LYS A 161 4.05 -7.65 -14.53
N ALA A 162 2.80 -8.09 -14.39
CA ALA A 162 1.74 -7.25 -13.85
C ALA A 162 2.06 -6.81 -12.41
N VAL A 163 2.64 -7.71 -11.61
CA VAL A 163 3.09 -7.39 -10.24
C VAL A 163 4.31 -6.46 -10.27
N THR A 164 5.28 -6.70 -11.16
CA THR A 164 6.44 -5.82 -11.34
C THR A 164 5.99 -4.39 -11.65
N ASP A 165 5.10 -4.24 -12.63
CA ASP A 165 4.59 -2.94 -13.08
C ASP A 165 3.76 -2.27 -11.99
N LEU A 166 2.95 -3.05 -11.24
CA LEU A 166 2.18 -2.55 -10.10
C LEU A 166 3.09 -1.92 -9.04
N TYR A 167 4.15 -2.62 -8.64
CA TYR A 167 5.09 -2.11 -7.65
C TYR A 167 5.85 -0.89 -8.14
N LYS A 168 6.42 -0.98 -9.36
CA LYS A 168 7.29 0.04 -9.94
C LYS A 168 6.55 1.34 -10.25
N ASN A 169 5.40 1.23 -10.90
CA ASN A 169 4.73 2.40 -11.47
C ASN A 169 3.73 3.03 -10.51
N TYR A 170 3.27 2.29 -9.48
CA TYR A 170 2.17 2.77 -8.65
C TYR A 170 2.42 2.62 -7.14
N LEU A 171 2.70 1.42 -6.62
CA LEU A 171 2.80 1.24 -5.16
C LEU A 171 3.95 2.04 -4.55
N ILE A 172 5.16 1.93 -5.12
CA ILE A 172 6.33 2.66 -4.61
C ILE A 172 6.14 4.19 -4.76
N PRO A 173 5.77 4.72 -5.94
CA PRO A 173 5.50 6.15 -6.10
C PRO A 173 4.43 6.69 -5.14
N LEU A 174 3.28 6.02 -5.01
CA LEU A 174 2.21 6.49 -4.11
C LEU A 174 2.60 6.40 -2.63
N THR A 175 3.37 5.38 -2.24
CA THR A 175 3.92 5.33 -0.87
C THR A 175 4.80 6.55 -0.62
N LYS A 176 5.63 6.93 -1.60
CA LYS A 176 6.51 8.11 -1.49
C LYS A 176 5.73 9.41 -1.39
N VAL A 177 4.62 9.55 -2.14
CA VAL A 177 3.70 10.70 -2.01
C VAL A 177 3.18 10.82 -0.57
N VAL A 178 2.78 9.70 0.04
CA VAL A 178 2.34 9.67 1.44
C VAL A 178 3.49 10.02 2.40
N GLU A 179 4.68 9.48 2.18
CA GLU A 179 5.87 9.79 3.00
C GLU A 179 6.19 11.30 2.96
N VAL A 180 6.22 11.91 1.76
CA VAL A 180 6.48 13.35 1.59
C VAL A 180 5.40 14.18 2.25
N HIS A 181 4.11 13.89 2.00
CA HIS A 181 3.02 14.64 2.59
C HIS A 181 3.07 14.60 4.12
N TYR A 182 3.32 13.42 4.69
CA TYR A 182 3.44 13.27 6.14
C TYR A 182 4.60 14.10 6.71
N LEU A 183 5.79 14.04 6.09
CA LEU A 183 6.96 14.80 6.54
C LEU A 183 6.74 16.30 6.46
N MET A 184 6.10 16.79 5.40
CA MET A 184 5.81 18.21 5.22
C MET A 184 4.97 18.81 6.34
N HIS A 185 4.08 18.02 6.94
CA HIS A 185 3.21 18.44 8.05
C HIS A 185 3.74 17.97 9.43
N ARG A 186 4.93 17.37 9.47
CA ARG A 186 5.45 16.72 10.69
C ARG A 186 5.83 17.71 11.80
N LEU A 187 6.12 18.95 11.42
CA LEU A 187 6.52 20.04 12.34
C LEU A 187 5.37 21.01 12.68
N ASP A 188 4.16 20.75 12.17
CA ASP A 188 2.98 21.58 12.42
C ASP A 188 2.46 21.46 13.86
#